data_AF-A0A970UUP4-F1
#
_entry.id   AF-A0A970UUP4-F1
#
_cell.length_a   1.000
_cell.length_b   1.000
_cell.length_c   1.000
_cell.angle_alpha   90.00
_cell.angle_beta   90.00
_cell.angle_gamma   90.00
#
_symmetry.space_group_name_H-M   'P 1'
#
loop_
_entity.id
_entity.type
_entity.pdbx_description
1 polymer ?
#
loop_
_entity_poly.entity_id
_entity_poly.type
_entity_poly.pdbx_seq_one_letter_code
_entity_poly.pdbx_strand_id
1 'polypeptide(L)'
;VRIVQADTLTVYGEYLNYDGNTKMARVWDNVRMVNNNTVLTTDILYYDRGINLAYYETGGVIVDGNNTLTSIWGQYNPATKVALFKDQVKMVNPETVMTTDTLKYNTRNSVADIVGNSLVKYKEETDIYSQRGWYDTGNDRMMLLERSLVEQSDGKTLVGDTIFYDKKMRFGEAFSNVELSDPEQKTTLHGNYVSYDEVKEIGLATDSALFVDWSSQDLFYLSADTLFSMKDSIETDSISYNKIQAYKNVRFLRSDSQGMCDSLYYTSRDSIIHLRGMPVLWNENNQMTGVTMTAFTKNQKIDHVKIEQSAIAVQKDSLNYFNQLQGKEIIAYLDSGELKRVNVNGNAETIYFPKDEQTNEYIGVNKTISSFVTMHFKDKKIDRIVLTSASSGALYPLADLEENDLYLRNFHWYEEERPLKIDDLFAKFEREEPPRRPESTKKPGFPGERSGDSEPGATNGTRTQSRTGSLETAPGTSQQTTSGSRTVNQMSRGGRNVITR
;
A
#
# COMPACT_ATOMS: atom_id res chain seq x y z
N VAL A 1 11.60 -58.71 32.07
CA VAL A 1 11.79 -58.03 33.38
C VAL A 1 10.94 -56.77 33.49
N ARG A 2 10.67 -56.26 34.70
CA ARG A 2 10.00 -54.95 34.88
C ARG A 2 10.51 -54.17 36.11
N ILE A 3 10.55 -52.84 36.01
CA ILE A 3 10.75 -51.90 37.11
C ILE A 3 9.42 -51.18 37.36
N VAL A 4 8.94 -51.18 38.61
CA VAL A 4 7.71 -50.47 39.00
C VAL A 4 8.09 -49.40 40.03
N GLN A 5 7.76 -48.14 39.74
CA GLN A 5 7.99 -47.02 40.64
C GLN A 5 6.64 -46.36 40.97
N ALA A 6 6.16 -46.63 42.18
CA ALA A 6 4.80 -46.28 42.62
C ALA A 6 3.75 -46.77 41.60
N ASP A 7 2.62 -46.08 41.51
CA ASP A 7 1.50 -46.46 40.64
C ASP A 7 1.56 -45.82 39.25
N THR A 8 2.57 -44.98 38.98
CA THR A 8 2.58 -44.07 37.81
C THR A 8 3.63 -44.39 36.77
N LEU A 9 4.66 -45.19 37.11
CA LEU A 9 5.76 -45.51 36.20
C LEU A 9 6.05 -47.01 36.19
N THR A 10 6.03 -47.60 35.00
CA THR A 10 6.50 -48.98 34.79
C THR A 10 7.42 -49.06 33.58
N VAL A 11 8.60 -49.64 33.75
CA VAL A 11 9.55 -49.95 32.67
C VAL A 11 9.57 -51.46 32.43
N TYR A 12 9.39 -51.87 31.18
CA TYR A 12 9.44 -53.25 30.69
C TYR A 12 10.65 -53.43 29.77
N GLY A 13 11.19 -54.64 29.71
CA GLY A 13 12.19 -55.08 28.72
C GLY A 13 12.51 -56.56 28.92
N GLU A 14 13.34 -57.16 28.07
CA GLU A 14 13.73 -58.58 28.24
C GLU A 14 14.78 -58.73 29.34
N TYR A 15 15.77 -57.84 29.36
CA TYR A 15 16.90 -57.90 30.28
C TYR A 15 17.07 -56.61 31.10
N LEU A 16 17.62 -56.74 32.31
CA LEU A 16 17.88 -55.64 33.24
C LEU A 16 19.22 -55.87 33.95
N ASN A 17 20.05 -54.83 33.96
CA ASN A 17 21.18 -54.69 34.86
C ASN A 17 20.94 -53.48 35.77
N TYR A 18 21.05 -53.65 37.08
CA TYR A 18 20.86 -52.56 38.04
C TYR A 18 22.03 -52.49 39.02
N ASP A 19 22.67 -51.33 39.09
CA ASP A 19 23.69 -51.03 40.09
C ASP A 19 23.07 -50.27 41.26
N GLY A 20 23.07 -50.89 42.45
CA GLY A 20 22.50 -50.31 43.66
C GLY A 20 23.29 -49.13 44.24
N ASN A 21 24.59 -49.01 43.92
CA ASN A 21 25.44 -47.93 44.41
C ASN A 21 25.19 -46.64 43.62
N THR A 22 25.20 -46.74 42.28
CA THR A 22 24.93 -45.60 41.39
C THR A 22 23.43 -45.37 41.16
N LYS A 23 22.59 -46.36 41.48
CA LYS A 23 21.15 -46.39 41.19
C LYS A 23 20.81 -46.33 39.70
N MET A 24 21.75 -46.76 38.85
CA MET A 24 21.57 -46.83 37.40
C MET A 24 20.96 -48.17 36.97
N ALA A 25 19.88 -48.12 36.21
CA ALA A 25 19.30 -49.28 35.55
C ALA A 25 19.56 -49.23 34.04
N ARG A 26 20.10 -50.31 33.47
CA ARG A 26 20.16 -50.52 32.01
C ARG A 26 19.18 -51.61 31.64
N VAL A 27 18.20 -51.27 30.80
CA VAL A 27 17.18 -52.19 30.27
C VAL A 27 17.39 -52.30 28.77
N TRP A 28 17.33 -53.51 28.20
CA TRP A 28 17.48 -53.70 26.76
C TRP A 28 16.61 -54.82 26.21
N ASP A 29 16.44 -54.79 24.89
CA ASP A 29 15.54 -55.58 24.05
C ASP A 29 14.06 -55.36 24.39
N ASN A 30 13.30 -54.87 23.39
CA ASN A 30 11.86 -54.55 23.50
C ASN A 30 11.52 -53.63 24.68
N VAL A 31 12.31 -52.57 24.90
CA VAL A 31 12.12 -51.70 26.06
C VAL A 31 10.87 -50.83 25.88
N ARG A 32 10.02 -50.83 26.90
CA ARG A 32 8.83 -49.99 26.96
C ARG A 32 8.69 -49.35 28.33
N MET A 33 8.76 -48.04 28.41
CA MET A 33 8.51 -47.25 29.61
C MET A 33 7.14 -46.58 29.52
N VAL A 34 6.26 -46.89 30.46
CA VAL A 34 4.90 -46.33 30.54
C VAL A 34 4.85 -45.39 31.73
N ASN A 35 4.53 -44.13 31.47
CA ASN A 35 4.32 -43.11 32.48
C ASN A 35 2.96 -42.43 32.28
N ASN A 36 1.96 -42.83 33.07
CA ASN A 36 0.56 -42.46 32.83
C ASN A 36 0.13 -42.74 31.38
N ASN A 37 -0.15 -41.68 30.60
CA ASN A 37 -0.58 -41.76 29.21
C ASN A 37 0.59 -41.66 28.20
N THR A 38 1.81 -41.42 28.68
CA THR A 38 3.00 -41.31 27.85
C THR A 38 3.70 -42.67 27.76
N VAL A 39 4.03 -43.12 26.55
CA VAL A 39 4.75 -44.38 26.30
C VAL A 39 6.04 -44.09 25.54
N LEU A 40 7.17 -44.50 26.11
CA LEU A 40 8.50 -44.46 25.47
C LEU A 40 8.92 -45.87 25.09
N THR A 41 9.29 -46.09 23.83
CA THR A 41 9.87 -47.35 23.33
C THR A 41 11.25 -47.14 22.73
N THR A 42 12.19 -48.05 23.01
CA THR A 42 13.58 -48.03 22.51
C THR A 42 14.20 -49.42 22.62
N ASP A 43 15.35 -49.63 21.99
CA ASP A 43 16.12 -50.88 22.10
C ASP A 43 16.93 -50.94 23.42
N ILE A 44 17.48 -49.80 23.86
CA ILE A 44 18.27 -49.69 25.10
C ILE A 44 17.85 -48.44 25.85
N LEU A 45 17.43 -48.61 27.11
CA LEU A 45 17.09 -47.52 28.01
C LEU A 45 18.02 -47.53 29.22
N TYR A 46 18.61 -46.38 29.49
CA TYR A 46 19.29 -46.10 30.74
C TYR A 46 18.34 -45.31 31.63
N TYR A 47 18.20 -45.72 32.90
CA TYR A 47 17.35 -45.04 33.86
C TYR A 47 18.11 -44.76 35.16
N ASP A 48 18.44 -43.49 35.36
CA ASP A 48 19.00 -42.97 36.59
C ASP A 48 17.88 -42.70 37.58
N ARG A 49 17.78 -43.54 38.61
CA ARG A 49 16.78 -43.40 39.67
C ARG A 49 17.15 -42.34 40.71
N GLY A 50 18.39 -41.89 40.76
CA GLY A 50 18.84 -40.81 41.63
C GLY A 50 18.25 -39.46 41.22
N ILE A 51 18.27 -39.15 39.92
CA ILE A 51 17.73 -37.89 39.38
C ILE A 51 16.41 -38.04 38.61
N ASN A 52 15.85 -39.25 38.54
CA ASN A 52 14.64 -39.59 37.78
C ASN A 52 14.76 -39.22 36.29
N LEU A 53 15.83 -39.66 35.64
CA LEU A 53 16.08 -39.39 34.22
C LEU A 53 16.24 -40.69 33.46
N ALA A 54 15.36 -40.92 32.49
CA ALA A 54 15.49 -42.00 31.53
C ALA A 54 16.05 -41.44 30.22
N TYR A 55 17.00 -42.13 29.59
CA TYR A 55 17.55 -41.71 28.31
C TYR A 55 17.92 -42.90 27.41
N TYR A 56 17.96 -42.63 26.11
CA TYR A 56 18.32 -43.57 25.06
C TYR A 56 19.24 -42.91 24.03
N GLU A 57 20.04 -43.74 23.36
CA GLU A 57 21.06 -43.30 22.38
C GLU A 57 20.97 -44.08 21.05
N THR A 58 20.07 -45.06 20.96
CA THR A 58 19.96 -45.99 19.82
C THR A 58 18.67 -45.78 19.02
N GLY A 59 18.03 -44.63 19.17
CA GLY A 59 16.70 -44.38 18.64
C GLY A 59 15.59 -44.67 19.65
N GLY A 60 14.55 -43.85 19.62
CA GLY A 60 13.40 -44.03 20.47
C GLY A 60 12.16 -43.32 19.94
N VAL A 61 11.02 -43.80 20.42
CA VAL A 61 9.69 -43.26 20.09
C VAL A 61 8.99 -42.90 21.40
N ILE A 62 8.44 -41.69 21.49
CA ILE A 62 7.54 -41.27 22.56
C ILE A 62 6.17 -41.00 21.97
N VAL A 63 5.15 -41.67 22.50
CA VAL A 63 3.74 -41.45 22.17
C VAL A 63 3.07 -40.73 23.35
N ASP A 64 2.44 -39.60 23.08
CA ASP A 64 1.75 -38.76 24.05
C ASP A 64 0.42 -38.23 23.46
N GLY A 65 -0.68 -38.92 23.78
CA GLY A 65 -1.98 -38.62 23.18
C GLY A 65 -1.96 -38.82 21.66
N ASN A 66 -2.19 -37.74 20.91
CA ASN A 66 -2.17 -37.74 19.44
C ASN A 66 -0.79 -37.44 18.86
N ASN A 67 0.21 -37.13 19.69
CA ASN A 67 1.56 -36.79 19.26
C ASN A 67 2.46 -38.02 19.31
N THR A 68 3.17 -38.28 18.22
CA THR A 68 4.25 -39.28 18.15
C THR A 68 5.57 -38.58 17.85
N LEU A 69 6.56 -38.75 18.73
CA LEU A 69 7.87 -38.13 18.63
C LEU A 69 8.93 -39.21 18.43
N THR A 70 9.80 -39.04 17.44
CA THR A 70 10.91 -39.95 17.14
C THR A 70 12.24 -39.19 17.12
N SER A 71 13.31 -39.79 17.61
CA SER A 71 14.68 -39.23 17.53
C SER A 71 15.74 -40.31 17.73
N ILE A 72 17.01 -40.03 17.42
CA ILE A 72 18.13 -40.94 17.72
C ILE A 72 18.50 -40.88 19.21
N TRP A 73 18.59 -39.68 19.77
CA TRP A 73 18.88 -39.48 21.18
C TRP A 73 17.70 -38.79 21.87
N GLY A 74 17.33 -39.27 23.05
CA GLY A 74 16.31 -38.62 23.84
C GLY A 74 16.42 -38.91 25.31
N GLN A 75 15.95 -37.96 26.11
CA GLN A 75 15.81 -38.09 27.54
C GLN A 75 14.39 -37.69 27.97
N TYR A 76 13.91 -38.32 29.05
CA TYR A 76 12.62 -38.06 29.64
C TYR A 76 12.73 -38.09 31.16
N ASN A 77 12.22 -37.03 31.80
CA ASN A 77 12.11 -36.95 33.25
C ASN A 77 10.65 -37.19 33.68
N PRO A 78 10.32 -38.35 34.30
CA PRO A 78 8.96 -38.68 34.70
C PRO A 78 8.37 -37.77 35.77
N ALA A 79 9.20 -37.08 36.55
CA ALA A 79 8.75 -36.17 37.60
C ALA A 79 8.34 -34.81 37.00
N THR A 80 9.17 -34.24 36.13
CA THR A 80 8.90 -32.94 35.50
C THR A 80 8.00 -33.03 34.27
N LYS A 81 7.88 -34.22 33.66
CA LYS A 81 7.21 -34.49 32.38
C LYS A 81 7.89 -33.84 31.17
N VAL A 82 9.16 -33.46 31.30
CA VAL A 82 9.93 -32.86 30.22
C VAL A 82 10.71 -33.95 29.49
N ALA A 83 10.57 -33.97 28.17
CA ALA A 83 11.42 -34.70 27.24
C ALA A 83 12.32 -33.73 26.46
N LEU A 84 13.54 -34.16 26.16
CA LEU A 84 14.44 -33.49 25.24
C LEU A 84 14.88 -34.52 24.21
N PHE A 85 14.73 -34.18 22.93
CA PHE A 85 15.07 -35.01 21.79
C PHE A 85 16.17 -34.31 21.00
N LYS A 86 17.09 -35.10 20.44
CA LYS A 86 18.17 -34.65 19.57
C LYS A 86 18.38 -35.62 18.43
N ASP A 87 18.97 -35.11 17.36
CA ASP A 87 19.37 -35.86 16.16
C ASP A 87 18.18 -36.48 15.42
N GLN A 88 17.82 -35.86 14.28
CA GLN A 88 16.71 -36.27 13.41
C GLN A 88 15.36 -36.35 14.14
N VAL A 89 15.02 -35.30 14.88
CA VAL A 89 13.76 -35.25 15.63
C VAL A 89 12.59 -35.04 14.67
N LYS A 90 11.58 -35.89 14.80
CA LYS A 90 10.31 -35.76 14.08
C LYS A 90 9.15 -35.89 15.05
N MET A 91 8.26 -34.91 15.06
CA MET A 91 6.98 -34.96 15.76
C MET A 91 5.86 -35.03 14.72
N VAL A 92 4.94 -35.98 14.90
CA VAL A 92 3.79 -36.19 14.03
C VAL A 92 2.52 -36.14 14.87
N ASN A 93 1.54 -35.38 14.40
CA ASN A 93 0.16 -35.43 14.86
C ASN A 93 -0.79 -35.51 13.65
N PRO A 94 -2.12 -35.63 13.83
CA PRO A 94 -3.05 -35.82 12.71
C PRO A 94 -3.03 -34.74 11.62
N GLU A 95 -2.59 -33.52 11.93
CA GLU A 95 -2.62 -32.40 10.99
C GLU A 95 -1.23 -31.84 10.65
N THR A 96 -0.21 -32.23 11.39
CA THR A 96 1.10 -31.55 11.37
C THR A 96 2.26 -32.53 11.48
N VAL A 97 3.30 -32.29 10.68
CA VAL A 97 4.60 -32.94 10.78
C VAL A 97 5.67 -31.89 11.05
N MET A 98 6.33 -31.96 12.20
CA MET A 98 7.46 -31.10 12.55
C MET A 98 8.75 -31.89 12.50
N THR A 99 9.78 -31.34 11.84
CA THR A 99 11.14 -31.89 11.80
C THR A 99 12.13 -30.86 12.31
N THR A 100 13.04 -31.27 13.20
CA THR A 100 14.05 -30.39 13.81
C THR A 100 15.27 -31.18 14.28
N ASP A 101 16.37 -30.47 14.55
CA ASP A 101 17.55 -31.06 15.17
C ASP A 101 17.34 -31.34 16.67
N THR A 102 16.78 -30.37 17.39
CA THR A 102 16.58 -30.45 18.84
C THR A 102 15.18 -29.95 19.18
N LEU A 103 14.44 -30.74 19.97
CA LEU A 103 13.11 -30.39 20.46
C LEU A 103 13.00 -30.64 21.95
N LYS A 104 12.45 -29.67 22.66
CA LYS A 104 12.05 -29.87 24.06
C LYS A 104 10.53 -29.94 24.12
N TYR A 105 10.00 -30.98 24.75
CA TYR A 105 8.57 -31.24 24.79
C TYR A 105 8.11 -31.49 26.23
N ASN A 106 6.96 -30.93 26.59
CA ASN A 106 6.36 -31.14 27.90
C ASN A 106 5.10 -32.00 27.77
N THR A 107 5.16 -33.25 28.23
CA THR A 107 4.06 -34.22 28.12
C THR A 107 2.90 -33.92 29.08
N ARG A 108 3.04 -32.93 29.97
CA ARG A 108 1.95 -32.50 30.88
C ARG A 108 0.93 -31.61 30.17
N ASN A 109 1.42 -30.72 29.30
CA ASN A 109 0.61 -29.69 28.63
C ASN A 109 0.76 -29.71 27.10
N SER A 110 1.48 -30.70 26.57
CA SER A 110 1.67 -30.93 25.14
C SER A 110 2.27 -29.73 24.38
N VAL A 111 3.16 -29.00 25.05
CA VAL A 111 3.90 -27.87 24.47
C VAL A 111 5.25 -28.35 23.94
N ALA A 112 5.52 -28.05 22.68
CA ALA A 112 6.78 -28.28 21.98
C ALA A 112 7.55 -26.95 21.86
N ASP A 113 8.69 -26.81 22.54
CA ASP A 113 9.62 -25.69 22.42
C ASP A 113 10.57 -25.94 21.23
N ILE A 114 10.50 -25.07 20.21
CA ILE A 114 11.43 -25.03 19.09
C ILE A 114 12.71 -24.35 19.57
N VAL A 115 13.84 -25.06 19.46
CA VAL A 115 15.16 -24.59 19.93
C VAL A 115 16.25 -24.72 18.87
N GLY A 116 15.87 -24.92 17.61
CA GLY A 116 16.75 -25.01 16.46
C GLY A 116 15.97 -24.94 15.15
N ASN A 117 16.69 -24.93 14.03
CA ASN A 117 16.10 -24.88 12.69
C ASN A 117 15.04 -25.98 12.53
N SER A 118 13.80 -25.56 12.35
CA SER A 118 12.64 -26.43 12.31
C SER A 118 11.78 -26.13 11.10
N LEU A 119 11.24 -27.19 10.52
CA LEU A 119 10.20 -27.15 9.50
C LEU A 119 8.95 -27.79 10.07
N VAL A 120 7.86 -27.05 10.09
CA VAL A 120 6.53 -27.54 10.44
C VAL A 120 5.68 -27.55 9.18
N LYS A 121 5.22 -28.73 8.78
CA LYS A 121 4.29 -28.91 7.65
C LYS A 121 2.89 -29.12 8.18
N TYR A 122 1.97 -28.22 7.85
CA TYR A 122 0.57 -28.31 8.23
C TYR A 122 -0.26 -28.70 7.01
N LYS A 123 -0.89 -29.90 7.05
CA LYS A 123 -1.75 -30.48 6.00
C LYS A 123 -1.19 -30.46 4.57
N GLU A 124 0.13 -30.36 4.40
CA GLU A 124 0.77 -30.12 3.09
C GLU A 124 0.30 -28.83 2.38
N GLU A 125 -0.35 -27.92 3.12
CA GLU A 125 -0.86 -26.62 2.64
C GLU A 125 -0.01 -25.45 3.13
N THR A 126 0.70 -25.62 4.25
CA THR A 126 1.51 -24.55 4.85
C THR A 126 2.81 -25.13 5.41
N ASP A 127 3.92 -24.56 4.97
CA ASP A 127 5.26 -24.84 5.46
C ASP A 127 5.72 -23.67 6.34
N ILE A 128 6.18 -23.99 7.56
CA ILE A 128 6.60 -23.00 8.56
C ILE A 128 8.05 -23.27 8.92
N TYR A 129 8.89 -22.26 8.72
CA TYR A 129 10.31 -22.28 9.02
C TYR A 129 10.58 -21.38 10.22
N SER A 130 11.15 -21.95 11.27
CA SER A 130 11.45 -21.22 12.50
C SER A 130 12.69 -21.78 13.20
N GLN A 131 13.46 -20.90 13.83
CA GLN A 131 14.63 -21.28 14.64
C GLN A 131 14.27 -21.37 16.12
N ARG A 132 13.21 -20.67 16.53
CA ARG A 132 12.80 -20.55 17.91
C ARG A 132 11.32 -20.27 18.03
N GLY A 133 10.68 -20.84 19.04
CA GLY A 133 9.27 -20.64 19.25
C GLY A 133 8.68 -21.73 20.14
N TRP A 134 7.36 -21.77 20.20
CA TRP A 134 6.65 -22.85 20.86
C TRP A 134 5.37 -23.19 20.11
N TYR A 135 4.96 -24.45 20.21
CA TYR A 135 3.70 -24.97 19.68
C TYR A 135 2.95 -25.72 20.78
N ASP A 136 1.81 -25.17 21.19
CA ASP A 136 0.83 -25.80 22.09
C ASP A 136 -0.08 -26.68 21.24
N THR A 137 0.29 -27.96 21.09
CA THR A 137 -0.44 -28.95 20.28
C THR A 137 -1.82 -29.30 20.84
N GLY A 138 -2.09 -28.98 22.12
CA GLY A 138 -3.40 -29.21 22.74
C GLY A 138 -4.41 -28.10 22.47
N ASN A 139 -3.92 -26.88 22.22
CA ASN A 139 -4.75 -25.72 21.91
C ASN A 139 -4.63 -25.21 20.48
N ASP A 140 -3.76 -25.79 19.67
CA ASP A 140 -3.41 -25.35 18.33
C ASP A 140 -3.00 -23.87 18.30
N ARG A 141 -2.10 -23.49 19.22
CA ARG A 141 -1.52 -22.15 19.28
C ARG A 141 -0.03 -22.22 19.10
N MET A 142 0.53 -21.28 18.34
CA MET A 142 1.96 -21.20 18.15
C MET A 142 2.46 -19.76 18.24
N MET A 143 3.70 -19.63 18.68
CA MET A 143 4.48 -18.41 18.60
C MET A 143 5.82 -18.74 17.96
N LEU A 144 6.09 -18.13 16.83
CA LEU A 144 7.32 -18.24 16.07
C LEU A 144 8.14 -16.99 16.32
N LEU A 145 9.44 -17.14 16.49
CA LEU A 145 10.37 -16.08 16.88
C LEU A 145 11.56 -16.04 15.93
N GLU A 146 12.38 -15.01 16.04
CA GLU A 146 13.66 -14.87 15.32
C GLU A 146 13.49 -14.90 13.79
N ARG A 147 12.56 -14.07 13.31
CA ARG A 147 12.32 -13.84 11.86
C ARG A 147 11.89 -15.11 11.13
N SER A 148 10.79 -15.69 11.61
CA SER A 148 10.23 -16.92 11.04
C SER A 148 9.51 -16.65 9.72
N LEU A 149 9.41 -17.69 8.87
CA LEU A 149 8.73 -17.67 7.58
C LEU A 149 7.57 -18.67 7.60
N VAL A 150 6.39 -18.21 7.20
CA VAL A 150 5.21 -19.04 6.91
C VAL A 150 4.96 -18.96 5.40
N GLU A 151 4.95 -20.10 4.72
CA GLU A 151 4.74 -20.22 3.28
C GLU A 151 3.50 -21.07 3.02
N GLN A 152 2.57 -20.53 2.24
CA GLN A 152 1.35 -21.22 1.83
C GLN A 152 1.54 -21.90 0.47
N SER A 153 0.75 -22.93 0.20
CA SER A 153 0.81 -23.69 -1.07
C SER A 153 0.47 -22.87 -2.33
N ASP A 154 -0.23 -21.75 -2.16
CA ASP A 154 -0.51 -20.77 -3.24
C ASP A 154 0.63 -19.76 -3.45
N GLY A 155 1.74 -19.89 -2.70
CA GLY A 155 2.92 -19.06 -2.79
C GLY A 155 2.89 -17.81 -1.91
N LYS A 156 1.83 -17.56 -1.15
CA LYS A 156 1.80 -16.45 -0.18
C LYS A 156 2.80 -16.68 0.93
N THR A 157 3.50 -15.63 1.33
CA THR A 157 4.48 -15.69 2.42
C THR A 157 4.19 -14.66 3.49
N LEU A 158 4.44 -15.03 4.75
CA LEU A 158 4.47 -14.14 5.91
C LEU A 158 5.82 -14.30 6.60
N VAL A 159 6.55 -13.20 6.71
CA VAL A 159 7.80 -13.11 7.46
C VAL A 159 7.63 -12.09 8.57
N GLY A 160 8.11 -12.38 9.77
CA GLY A 160 8.08 -11.44 10.89
C GLY A 160 8.97 -11.88 12.03
N ASP A 161 9.47 -10.93 12.81
CA ASP A 161 10.38 -11.23 13.93
C ASP A 161 9.65 -12.01 15.04
N THR A 162 8.35 -11.76 15.20
CA THR A 162 7.43 -12.57 15.99
C THR A 162 6.16 -12.81 15.20
N ILE A 163 5.70 -14.06 15.13
CA ILE A 163 4.42 -14.45 14.54
C ILE A 163 3.65 -15.28 15.56
N PHE A 164 2.45 -14.87 15.89
CA PHE A 164 1.53 -15.62 16.74
C PHE A 164 0.31 -16.05 15.93
N TYR A 165 -0.13 -17.29 16.16
CA TYR A 165 -1.35 -17.82 15.54
C TYR A 165 -2.16 -18.62 16.56
N ASP A 166 -3.46 -18.33 16.62
CA ASP A 166 -4.45 -19.09 17.37
C ASP A 166 -5.50 -19.65 16.41
N LYS A 167 -5.45 -20.97 16.20
CA LYS A 167 -6.36 -21.67 15.28
C LYS A 167 -7.81 -21.66 15.76
N LYS A 168 -8.05 -21.71 17.08
CA LYS A 168 -9.43 -21.71 17.63
C LYS A 168 -10.10 -20.37 17.39
N MET A 169 -9.34 -19.28 17.53
CA MET A 169 -9.79 -17.93 17.21
C MET A 169 -9.74 -17.62 15.71
N ARG A 170 -8.98 -18.41 14.93
CA ARG A 170 -8.64 -18.15 13.53
C ARG A 170 -8.06 -16.75 13.34
N PHE A 171 -7.10 -16.43 14.21
CA PHE A 171 -6.50 -15.12 14.32
C PHE A 171 -4.98 -15.25 14.30
N GLY A 172 -4.34 -14.47 13.43
CA GLY A 172 -2.90 -14.35 13.34
C GLY A 172 -2.45 -12.91 13.55
N GLU A 173 -1.31 -12.74 14.22
CA GLU A 173 -0.65 -11.45 14.34
C GLU A 173 0.86 -11.61 14.22
N ALA A 174 1.50 -10.60 13.64
CA ALA A 174 2.93 -10.54 13.45
C ALA A 174 3.46 -9.18 13.89
N PHE A 175 4.66 -9.18 14.46
CA PHE A 175 5.30 -8.01 15.05
C PHE A 175 6.72 -7.83 14.52
N SER A 176 7.08 -6.56 14.29
CA SER A 176 8.38 -6.07 13.84
C SER A 176 8.87 -6.64 12.52
N ASN A 177 9.22 -5.74 11.58
CA ASN A 177 9.75 -6.10 10.26
C ASN A 177 8.89 -7.14 9.52
N VAL A 178 7.56 -6.97 9.62
CA VAL A 178 6.60 -7.88 9.00
C VAL A 178 6.57 -7.64 7.50
N GLU A 179 6.56 -8.72 6.73
CA GLU A 179 6.39 -8.75 5.29
C GLU A 179 5.38 -9.82 4.94
N LEU A 180 4.27 -9.42 4.33
CA LEU A 180 3.27 -10.30 3.75
C LEU A 180 3.32 -10.16 2.23
N SER A 181 3.69 -11.23 1.52
CA SER A 181 3.81 -11.21 0.06
C SER A 181 2.75 -12.08 -0.59
N ASP A 182 2.08 -11.55 -1.61
CA ASP A 182 1.11 -12.26 -2.44
C ASP A 182 1.59 -12.22 -3.90
N PRO A 183 2.21 -13.31 -4.42
CA PRO A 183 2.73 -13.34 -5.77
C PRO A 183 1.64 -13.44 -6.85
N GLU A 184 0.43 -13.90 -6.51
CA GLU A 184 -0.70 -13.97 -7.44
C GLU A 184 -1.22 -12.56 -7.73
N GLN A 185 -1.42 -11.77 -6.68
CA GLN A 185 -1.81 -10.36 -6.80
C GLN A 185 -0.64 -9.44 -7.14
N LYS A 186 0.59 -9.94 -7.03
CA LYS A 186 1.83 -9.17 -7.21
C LYS A 186 1.93 -7.99 -6.26
N THR A 187 1.70 -8.25 -4.98
CA THR A 187 1.71 -7.23 -3.92
C THR A 187 2.53 -7.66 -2.71
N THR A 188 3.03 -6.68 -1.97
CA THR A 188 3.72 -6.90 -0.70
C THR A 188 3.26 -5.86 0.32
N LEU A 189 2.90 -6.30 1.52
CA LEU A 189 2.51 -5.45 2.64
C LEU A 189 3.56 -5.54 3.74
N HIS A 190 4.07 -4.37 4.14
CA HIS A 190 5.00 -4.21 5.24
C HIS A 190 4.33 -3.49 6.42
N GLY A 191 4.83 -3.76 7.63
CA GLY A 191 4.47 -3.03 8.85
C GLY A 191 5.18 -3.58 10.08
N ASN A 192 5.16 -2.85 11.18
CA ASN A 192 5.66 -3.36 12.47
C ASN A 192 4.56 -4.07 13.27
N TYR A 193 3.29 -3.89 12.91
CA TYR A 193 2.20 -4.72 13.40
C TYR A 193 1.25 -5.06 12.26
N VAL A 194 1.05 -6.36 12.04
CA VAL A 194 0.09 -6.89 11.05
C VAL A 194 -0.77 -7.93 11.73
N SER A 195 -2.08 -7.86 11.54
CA SER A 195 -3.01 -8.87 12.07
C SER A 195 -4.01 -9.28 11.00
N TYR A 196 -4.45 -10.53 11.07
CA TYR A 196 -5.50 -11.07 10.21
C TYR A 196 -6.51 -11.87 11.04
N ASP A 197 -7.77 -11.45 10.95
CA ASP A 197 -8.92 -12.16 11.50
C ASP A 197 -9.61 -12.90 10.35
N GLU A 198 -9.46 -14.24 10.29
CA GLU A 198 -10.04 -15.05 9.22
C GLU A 198 -11.57 -15.14 9.32
N VAL A 199 -12.14 -14.97 10.52
CA VAL A 199 -13.60 -15.04 10.72
C VAL A 199 -14.26 -13.80 10.15
N LYS A 200 -13.65 -12.63 10.37
CA LYS A 200 -14.13 -11.36 9.83
C LYS A 200 -13.61 -11.06 8.42
N GLU A 201 -12.62 -11.80 7.95
CA GLU A 201 -11.85 -11.52 6.73
C GLU A 201 -11.26 -10.10 6.74
N ILE A 202 -10.74 -9.66 7.90
CA ILE A 202 -10.15 -8.33 8.09
C ILE A 202 -8.65 -8.47 8.34
N GLY A 203 -7.86 -7.87 7.47
CA GLY A 203 -6.43 -7.60 7.67
C GLY A 203 -6.20 -6.17 8.11
N LEU A 204 -5.21 -5.98 8.98
CA LEU A 204 -4.72 -4.68 9.43
C LEU A 204 -3.20 -4.66 9.32
N ALA A 205 -2.64 -3.54 8.87
CA ALA A 205 -1.22 -3.20 9.03
C ALA A 205 -1.09 -1.78 9.59
N THR A 206 -0.21 -1.60 10.56
CA THR A 206 0.08 -0.29 11.19
C THR A 206 1.54 -0.25 11.65
N ASP A 207 1.93 0.91 12.18
CA ASP A 207 3.29 1.23 12.60
C ASP A 207 4.30 1.04 11.44
N SER A 208 4.39 2.07 10.60
CA SER A 208 5.13 2.06 9.32
C SER A 208 4.52 1.13 8.26
N ALA A 209 3.19 1.15 8.12
CA ALA A 209 2.51 0.36 7.11
C ALA A 209 2.86 0.83 5.69
N LEU A 210 3.24 -0.10 4.82
CA LEU A 210 3.57 0.17 3.43
C LEU A 210 3.04 -0.96 2.55
N PHE A 211 2.14 -0.61 1.65
CA PHE A 211 1.68 -1.49 0.59
C PHE A 211 2.45 -1.19 -0.70
N VAL A 212 2.96 -2.25 -1.33
CA VAL A 212 3.71 -2.21 -2.57
C VAL A 212 2.98 -3.07 -3.60
N ASP A 213 2.61 -2.47 -4.72
CA ASP A 213 2.07 -3.15 -5.89
C ASP A 213 3.15 -3.18 -6.97
N TRP A 214 3.56 -4.41 -7.34
CA TRP A 214 4.54 -4.72 -8.38
C TRP A 214 3.89 -5.46 -9.56
N SER A 215 2.58 -5.28 -9.76
CA SER A 215 1.84 -5.87 -10.86
C SER A 215 2.22 -5.33 -12.24
N SER A 216 2.71 -4.09 -12.27
CA SER A 216 3.28 -3.41 -13.44
C SER A 216 4.78 -3.17 -13.33
N GLN A 217 5.40 -2.74 -14.44
CA GLN A 217 6.83 -2.37 -14.48
C GLN A 217 7.15 -1.21 -13.52
N ASP A 218 6.22 -0.26 -13.38
CA ASP A 218 6.32 0.83 -12.43
C ASP A 218 5.63 0.43 -11.13
N LEU A 219 6.39 0.45 -10.03
CA LEU A 219 5.91 0.12 -8.70
C LEU A 219 5.01 1.22 -8.15
N PHE A 220 3.91 0.81 -7.53
CA PHE A 220 3.05 1.71 -6.76
C PHE A 220 3.24 1.47 -5.27
N TYR A 221 3.50 2.54 -4.53
CA TYR A 221 3.69 2.52 -3.08
C TYR A 221 2.56 3.30 -2.41
N LEU A 222 1.99 2.75 -1.35
CA LEU A 222 0.95 3.36 -0.53
C LEU A 222 1.29 3.19 0.95
N SER A 223 1.36 4.29 1.69
CA SER A 223 1.52 4.29 3.15
C SER A 223 0.39 5.05 3.82
N ALA A 224 0.10 4.66 5.06
CA ALA A 224 -0.83 5.31 5.97
C ALA A 224 -0.48 4.94 7.40
N ASP A 225 -1.04 5.64 8.39
CA ASP A 225 -0.91 5.23 9.79
C ASP A 225 -1.56 3.86 10.02
N THR A 226 -2.67 3.57 9.32
CA THR A 226 -3.28 2.24 9.34
C THR A 226 -3.86 1.88 7.97
N LEU A 227 -3.50 0.70 7.49
CA LEU A 227 -4.08 0.06 6.32
C LEU A 227 -4.99 -1.09 6.76
N PHE A 228 -6.20 -1.13 6.22
CA PHE A 228 -7.10 -2.26 6.35
C PHE A 228 -7.38 -2.87 5.00
N SER A 229 -7.45 -4.20 4.97
CA SER A 229 -7.97 -4.98 3.86
C SER A 229 -9.15 -5.79 4.36
N MET A 230 -10.27 -5.75 3.63
CA MET A 230 -11.48 -6.47 4.01
C MET A 230 -12.12 -7.09 2.79
N LYS A 231 -12.78 -8.23 2.96
CA LYS A 231 -13.72 -8.75 1.96
C LYS A 231 -15.14 -8.30 2.28
N ASP A 232 -15.78 -7.71 1.29
CA ASP A 232 -17.20 -7.37 1.33
C ASP A 232 -17.98 -8.48 0.63
N SER A 233 -18.42 -9.46 1.41
CA SER A 233 -19.28 -10.54 0.96
C SER A 233 -20.73 -10.12 1.19
N ILE A 234 -21.55 -10.07 0.15
CA ILE A 234 -23.01 -10.02 0.34
C ILE A 234 -23.43 -11.47 0.53
N GLU A 235 -24.11 -11.79 1.65
CA GLU A 235 -24.58 -13.15 2.01
C GLU A 235 -25.32 -13.90 0.89
N THR A 236 -25.83 -13.20 -0.14
CA THR A 236 -26.66 -13.78 -1.21
C THR A 236 -25.91 -14.17 -2.48
N ASP A 237 -24.69 -13.67 -2.72
CA ASP A 237 -23.91 -14.01 -3.91
C ASP A 237 -22.52 -14.48 -3.49
N SER A 238 -22.03 -15.59 -4.06
CA SER A 238 -20.66 -16.11 -3.86
C SER A 238 -19.55 -15.18 -4.40
N ILE A 239 -19.83 -13.88 -4.54
CA ILE A 239 -18.96 -12.85 -5.06
C ILE A 239 -18.49 -12.00 -3.86
N SER A 240 -17.20 -12.09 -3.53
CA SER A 240 -16.55 -11.22 -2.57
C SER A 240 -15.89 -10.05 -3.28
N TYR A 241 -16.04 -8.84 -2.73
CA TYR A 241 -15.38 -7.64 -3.24
C TYR A 241 -14.26 -7.22 -2.28
N ASN A 242 -13.11 -6.80 -2.81
CA ASN A 242 -12.01 -6.31 -1.99
C ASN A 242 -12.27 -4.85 -1.62
N LYS A 243 -12.12 -4.55 -0.33
CA LYS A 243 -12.13 -3.19 0.22
C LYS A 243 -10.77 -2.88 0.82
N ILE A 244 -10.21 -1.73 0.45
CA ILE A 244 -8.99 -1.19 1.05
C ILE A 244 -9.34 0.13 1.73
N GLN A 245 -8.93 0.27 2.98
CA GLN A 245 -9.02 1.53 3.73
C GLN A 245 -7.63 1.93 4.19
N ALA A 246 -7.22 3.13 3.84
CA ALA A 246 -6.02 3.75 4.36
C ALA A 246 -6.45 4.95 5.21
N TYR A 247 -6.10 4.92 6.49
CA TYR A 247 -6.57 5.88 7.47
C TYR A 247 -5.39 6.67 8.06
N LYS A 248 -5.53 7.99 8.02
CA LYS A 248 -4.56 9.00 8.46
C LYS A 248 -3.23 8.98 7.72
N ASN A 249 -2.73 10.18 7.42
CA ASN A 249 -1.46 10.44 6.77
C ASN A 249 -1.25 9.58 5.50
N VAL A 250 -2.28 9.45 4.67
CA VAL A 250 -2.21 8.63 3.47
C VAL A 250 -1.31 9.31 2.46
N ARG A 251 -0.29 8.60 1.99
CA ARG A 251 0.65 9.03 0.97
C ARG A 251 0.88 7.92 -0.03
N PHE A 252 0.97 8.26 -1.30
CA PHE A 252 1.32 7.29 -2.33
C PHE A 252 2.28 7.87 -3.37
N LEU A 253 3.06 6.97 -3.96
CA LEU A 253 4.12 7.29 -4.90
C LEU A 253 4.15 6.25 -6.02
N ARG A 254 4.14 6.76 -7.24
CA ARG A 254 4.51 6.08 -8.49
C ARG A 254 5.36 7.06 -9.31
N SER A 255 6.12 6.54 -10.28
CA SER A 255 6.96 7.32 -11.20
C SER A 255 6.23 8.52 -11.84
N ASP A 256 4.97 8.32 -12.24
CA ASP A 256 4.14 9.28 -12.96
C ASP A 256 3.05 9.93 -12.10
N SER A 257 2.86 9.51 -10.85
CA SER A 257 1.77 10.01 -10.01
C SER A 257 2.13 9.95 -8.54
N GLN A 258 1.84 11.04 -7.84
CA GLN A 258 2.01 11.12 -6.40
C GLN A 258 0.73 11.66 -5.79
N GLY A 259 0.51 11.36 -4.52
CA GLY A 259 -0.61 11.98 -3.83
C GLY A 259 -0.55 11.83 -2.33
N MET A 260 -1.35 12.67 -1.69
CA MET A 260 -1.55 12.63 -0.24
C MET A 260 -2.99 13.01 0.11
N CYS A 261 -3.50 12.47 1.20
CA CYS A 261 -4.80 12.81 1.77
C CYS A 261 -4.89 12.35 3.24
N ASP A 262 -5.92 12.75 3.97
CA ASP A 262 -6.17 12.20 5.31
C ASP A 262 -6.58 10.73 5.24
N SER A 263 -7.47 10.38 4.30
CA SER A 263 -8.05 9.04 4.21
C SER A 263 -8.31 8.65 2.77
N LEU A 264 -8.02 7.39 2.44
CA LEU A 264 -8.30 6.77 1.14
C LEU A 264 -9.17 5.54 1.34
N TYR A 265 -10.18 5.38 0.48
CA TYR A 265 -11.05 4.22 0.47
C TYR A 265 -11.22 3.71 -0.95
N TYR A 266 -11.03 2.41 -1.14
CA TYR A 266 -11.25 1.72 -2.42
C TYR A 266 -12.18 0.53 -2.24
N THR A 267 -13.04 0.29 -3.22
CA THR A 267 -13.85 -0.93 -3.30
C THR A 267 -13.90 -1.46 -4.73
N SER A 268 -13.65 -2.77 -4.89
CA SER A 268 -13.70 -3.40 -6.21
C SER A 268 -15.11 -3.52 -6.78
N ARG A 269 -16.16 -3.37 -5.95
CA ARG A 269 -17.56 -3.45 -6.38
C ARG A 269 -17.92 -2.37 -7.39
N ASP A 270 -17.56 -1.13 -7.11
CA ASP A 270 -17.84 0.01 -7.98
C ASP A 270 -16.59 0.48 -8.74
N SER A 271 -15.41 -0.06 -8.41
CA SER A 271 -14.13 0.31 -9.02
C SER A 271 -13.79 1.79 -8.80
N ILE A 272 -14.18 2.32 -7.63
CA ILE A 272 -14.00 3.72 -7.24
C ILE A 272 -12.96 3.85 -6.11
N ILE A 273 -12.09 4.86 -6.24
CA ILE A 273 -11.17 5.30 -5.19
C ILE A 273 -11.64 6.66 -4.69
N HIS A 274 -11.87 6.77 -3.39
CA HIS A 274 -12.20 8.02 -2.72
C HIS A 274 -11.01 8.53 -1.92
N LEU A 275 -10.63 9.78 -2.13
CA LEU A 275 -9.63 10.48 -1.35
C LEU A 275 -10.31 11.63 -0.58
N ARG A 276 -10.08 11.69 0.73
CA ARG A 276 -10.74 12.63 1.64
C ARG A 276 -9.75 13.36 2.52
N GLY A 277 -10.17 14.51 3.04
CA GLY A 277 -9.34 15.37 3.89
C GLY A 277 -8.27 16.09 3.08
N MET A 278 -8.72 16.99 2.22
CA MET A 278 -7.88 17.87 1.40
C MET A 278 -6.84 17.13 0.56
N PRO A 279 -7.29 16.20 -0.32
CA PRO A 279 -6.38 15.45 -1.17
C PRO A 279 -5.59 16.37 -2.11
N VAL A 280 -4.34 15.97 -2.34
CA VAL A 280 -3.44 16.58 -3.32
C VAL A 280 -2.94 15.46 -4.23
N LEU A 281 -3.02 15.70 -5.54
CA LEU A 281 -2.47 14.82 -6.56
C LEU A 281 -1.43 15.59 -7.36
N TRP A 282 -0.28 14.96 -7.62
CA TRP A 282 0.73 15.50 -8.53
C TRP A 282 1.00 14.54 -9.67
N ASN A 283 1.27 15.13 -10.83
CA ASN A 283 1.75 14.44 -12.02
C ASN A 283 2.69 15.39 -12.75
N GLU A 284 3.97 15.03 -12.85
CA GLU A 284 5.03 15.91 -13.39
C GLU A 284 5.00 17.30 -12.72
N ASN A 285 4.69 18.37 -13.46
CA ASN A 285 4.62 19.74 -12.95
C ASN A 285 3.17 20.19 -12.67
N ASN A 286 2.22 19.25 -12.65
CA ASN A 286 0.81 19.52 -12.40
C ASN A 286 0.45 19.14 -10.95
N GLN A 287 -0.41 19.93 -10.33
CA GLN A 287 -1.02 19.67 -9.04
C GLN A 287 -2.53 19.84 -9.13
N MET A 288 -3.27 18.96 -8.50
CA MET A 288 -4.73 19.05 -8.36
C MET A 288 -5.08 18.96 -6.89
N THR A 289 -6.00 19.82 -6.42
CA THR A 289 -6.48 19.84 -5.03
C THR A 289 -7.97 20.14 -4.95
N GLY A 290 -8.61 19.67 -3.88
CA GLY A 290 -10.01 19.95 -3.54
C GLY A 290 -10.31 19.49 -2.12
N VAL A 291 -11.58 19.50 -1.70
CA VAL A 291 -11.96 18.95 -0.39
C VAL A 291 -12.06 17.42 -0.44
N THR A 292 -12.60 16.90 -1.54
CA THR A 292 -12.68 15.47 -1.83
C THR A 292 -12.31 15.20 -3.28
N MET A 293 -11.76 14.01 -3.53
CA MET A 293 -11.55 13.50 -4.88
C MET A 293 -12.10 12.09 -4.99
N THR A 294 -12.64 11.79 -6.16
CA THR A 294 -13.12 10.47 -6.51
C THR A 294 -12.52 10.08 -7.86
N ALA A 295 -11.71 9.03 -7.88
CA ALA A 295 -11.15 8.47 -9.11
C ALA A 295 -11.94 7.22 -9.50
N PHE A 296 -12.37 7.17 -10.75
CA PHE A 296 -13.11 6.07 -11.32
C PHE A 296 -12.17 5.24 -12.17
N THR A 297 -12.20 3.92 -11.98
CA THR A 297 -11.34 3.00 -12.71
C THR A 297 -12.13 2.11 -13.66
N LYS A 298 -11.53 1.79 -14.80
CA LYS A 298 -12.06 0.89 -15.80
C LYS A 298 -10.92 0.03 -16.33
N ASN A 299 -11.08 -1.30 -16.29
CA ASN A 299 -10.03 -2.25 -16.65
C ASN A 299 -8.69 -1.96 -15.92
N GLN A 300 -8.77 -1.70 -14.61
CA GLN A 300 -7.61 -1.39 -13.75
C GLN A 300 -6.84 -0.10 -14.12
N LYS A 301 -7.41 0.77 -14.96
CA LYS A 301 -6.85 2.08 -15.31
C LYS A 301 -7.78 3.20 -14.85
N ILE A 302 -7.23 4.35 -14.49
CA ILE A 302 -8.04 5.54 -14.18
C ILE A 302 -8.74 6.02 -15.48
N ASP A 303 -10.06 6.09 -15.45
CA ASP A 303 -10.90 6.61 -16.53
C ASP A 303 -11.12 8.12 -16.35
N HIS A 304 -11.52 8.54 -15.15
CA HIS A 304 -11.59 9.96 -14.81
C HIS A 304 -11.43 10.21 -13.31
N VAL A 305 -11.00 11.43 -12.98
CA VAL A 305 -10.91 11.94 -11.62
C VAL A 305 -11.87 13.10 -11.47
N LYS A 306 -12.72 13.02 -10.45
CA LYS A 306 -13.63 14.08 -10.03
C LYS A 306 -13.06 14.76 -8.80
N ILE A 307 -12.88 16.07 -8.86
CA ILE A 307 -12.40 16.92 -7.77
C ILE A 307 -13.54 17.84 -7.37
N GLU A 308 -13.93 17.80 -6.10
CA GLU A 308 -15.14 18.47 -5.62
C GLU A 308 -14.80 19.48 -4.53
N GLN A 309 -15.50 20.61 -4.58
CA GLN A 309 -15.42 21.73 -3.65
C GLN A 309 -14.04 22.41 -3.65
N SER A 310 -14.02 23.71 -3.98
CA SER A 310 -12.78 24.50 -4.09
C SER A 310 -11.73 23.81 -4.98
N ALA A 311 -12.20 23.14 -6.04
CA ALA A 311 -11.35 22.38 -6.94
C ALA A 311 -10.41 23.33 -7.67
N ILE A 312 -9.12 23.03 -7.65
CA ILE A 312 -8.11 23.79 -8.39
C ILE A 312 -7.12 22.82 -9.02
N ALA A 313 -6.79 23.09 -10.27
CA ALA A 313 -5.70 22.49 -11.01
C ALA A 313 -4.66 23.56 -11.31
N VAL A 314 -3.40 23.24 -11.06
CA VAL A 314 -2.25 24.11 -11.22
C VAL A 314 -1.22 23.39 -12.06
N GLN A 315 -0.67 24.09 -13.06
CA GLN A 315 0.51 23.63 -13.80
C GLN A 315 1.63 24.66 -13.60
N LYS A 316 2.75 24.20 -13.06
CA LYS A 316 3.97 24.98 -12.91
C LYS A 316 4.81 24.88 -14.17
N ASP A 317 5.35 26.00 -14.62
CA ASP A 317 6.30 26.03 -15.73
C ASP A 317 7.76 26.21 -15.27
N SER A 318 8.69 26.21 -16.24
CA SER A 318 10.13 26.28 -16.00
C SER A 318 10.61 27.59 -15.36
N LEU A 319 9.80 28.65 -15.41
CA LEU A 319 10.13 29.96 -14.85
C LEU A 319 9.34 30.24 -13.56
N ASN A 320 8.73 29.21 -12.97
CA ASN A 320 7.89 29.30 -11.79
C ASN A 320 6.64 30.19 -11.97
N TYR A 321 6.11 30.28 -13.19
CA TYR A 321 4.73 30.74 -13.38
C TYR A 321 3.77 29.56 -13.27
N PHE A 322 2.54 29.88 -12.85
CA PHE A 322 1.52 28.89 -12.54
C PHE A 322 0.28 29.14 -13.39
N ASN A 323 0.07 28.28 -14.38
CA ASN A 323 -1.23 28.21 -15.04
C ASN A 323 -2.22 27.59 -14.06
N GLN A 324 -3.34 28.26 -13.83
CA GLN A 324 -4.29 27.92 -12.77
C GLN A 324 -5.70 27.87 -13.32
N LEU A 325 -6.46 26.91 -12.80
CA LEU A 325 -7.85 26.67 -13.17
C LEU A 325 -8.61 26.24 -11.93
N GLN A 326 -9.58 27.04 -11.48
CA GLN A 326 -10.45 26.68 -10.37
C GLN A 326 -11.91 26.57 -10.79
N GLY A 327 -12.70 25.87 -9.98
CA GLY A 327 -14.16 25.86 -10.05
C GLY A 327 -14.77 25.15 -8.85
N LYS A 328 -16.10 25.05 -8.82
CA LYS A 328 -16.81 24.23 -7.82
C LYS A 328 -16.49 22.74 -7.98
N GLU A 329 -16.33 22.29 -9.21
CA GLU A 329 -16.03 20.91 -9.58
C GLU A 329 -15.11 20.88 -10.81
N ILE A 330 -14.10 20.01 -10.79
CA ILE A 330 -13.25 19.69 -11.93
C ILE A 330 -13.39 18.20 -12.22
N ILE A 331 -13.63 17.83 -13.48
CA ILE A 331 -13.61 16.45 -13.94
C ILE A 331 -12.52 16.32 -15.00
N ALA A 332 -11.47 15.56 -14.66
CA ALA A 332 -10.37 15.25 -15.54
C ALA A 332 -10.57 13.85 -16.14
N TYR A 333 -10.75 13.76 -17.46
CA TYR A 333 -10.88 12.52 -18.21
C TYR A 333 -9.51 12.10 -18.75
N LEU A 334 -9.15 10.84 -18.48
CA LEU A 334 -7.91 10.23 -18.90
C LEU A 334 -8.18 9.14 -19.94
N ASP A 335 -7.25 8.96 -20.86
CA ASP A 335 -7.20 7.80 -21.74
C ASP A 335 -5.77 7.28 -21.76
N SER A 336 -5.63 6.02 -21.33
CA SER A 336 -4.33 5.35 -21.22
C SER A 336 -3.32 6.13 -20.35
N GLY A 337 -3.81 6.85 -19.33
CA GLY A 337 -2.99 7.65 -18.42
C GLY A 337 -2.76 9.09 -18.86
N GLU A 338 -3.16 9.47 -20.08
CA GLU A 338 -3.00 10.84 -20.58
C GLU A 338 -4.29 11.65 -20.44
N LEU A 339 -4.18 12.91 -20.03
CA LEU A 339 -5.32 13.84 -20.02
C LEU A 339 -5.86 14.02 -21.45
N LYS A 340 -7.17 13.83 -21.62
CA LYS A 340 -7.88 14.09 -22.88
C LYS A 340 -8.79 15.30 -22.80
N ARG A 341 -9.47 15.44 -21.65
CA ARG A 341 -10.45 16.50 -21.45
C ARG A 341 -10.54 16.87 -19.98
N VAL A 342 -10.62 18.16 -19.70
CA VAL A 342 -10.94 18.67 -18.37
C VAL A 342 -12.20 19.51 -18.47
N ASN A 343 -13.21 19.18 -17.67
CA ASN A 343 -14.43 19.97 -17.51
C ASN A 343 -14.38 20.68 -16.17
N VAL A 344 -14.68 21.97 -16.15
CA VAL A 344 -14.75 22.78 -14.93
C VAL A 344 -16.10 23.42 -14.84
N ASN A 345 -16.77 23.18 -13.71
CA ASN A 345 -18.15 23.56 -13.50
C ASN A 345 -18.29 24.48 -12.29
N GLY A 346 -19.08 25.54 -12.47
CA GLY A 346 -19.46 26.49 -11.42
C GLY A 346 -18.35 27.47 -11.10
N ASN A 347 -18.55 28.74 -11.50
CA ASN A 347 -17.62 29.86 -11.28
C ASN A 347 -16.18 29.48 -11.66
N ALA A 348 -16.03 28.99 -12.90
CA ALA A 348 -14.73 28.62 -13.41
C ALA A 348 -13.88 29.89 -13.62
N GLU A 349 -12.74 29.96 -12.95
CA GLU A 349 -11.78 31.05 -13.10
C GLU A 349 -10.43 30.50 -13.52
N THR A 350 -9.78 31.19 -14.45
CA THR A 350 -8.48 30.77 -15.00
C THR A 350 -7.48 31.90 -14.94
N ILE A 351 -6.23 31.57 -14.62
CA ILE A 351 -5.06 32.42 -14.85
C ILE A 351 -4.13 31.64 -15.77
N TYR A 352 -3.87 32.17 -16.95
CA TYR A 352 -3.01 31.54 -17.96
C TYR A 352 -1.93 32.51 -18.43
N PHE A 353 -0.71 32.01 -18.58
CA PHE A 353 0.45 32.78 -19.01
C PHE A 353 0.79 32.45 -20.47
N PRO A 354 0.15 33.10 -21.46
CA PRO A 354 0.43 32.84 -22.87
C PRO A 354 1.86 33.25 -23.24
N LYS A 355 2.49 32.43 -24.08
CA LYS A 355 3.80 32.70 -24.67
C LYS A 355 3.68 33.02 -26.16
N ASP A 356 4.56 33.88 -26.64
CA ASP A 356 4.74 34.13 -28.06
C ASP A 356 5.42 32.92 -28.73
N GLU A 357 4.88 32.47 -29.85
CA GLU A 357 5.34 31.23 -30.52
C GLU A 357 6.75 31.35 -31.10
N GLN A 358 7.22 32.56 -31.43
CA GLN A 358 8.51 32.77 -32.08
C GLN A 358 9.62 33.00 -31.05
N THR A 359 9.33 33.77 -30.01
CA THR A 359 10.31 34.19 -29.00
C THR A 359 10.26 33.35 -27.73
N ASN A 360 9.15 32.62 -27.50
CA ASN A 360 8.88 31.87 -26.27
C ASN A 360 8.83 32.76 -25.00
N GLU A 361 8.65 34.07 -25.18
CA GLU A 361 8.48 35.05 -24.10
C GLU A 361 7.01 35.19 -23.69
N TYR A 362 6.76 35.55 -22.42
CA TYR A 362 5.38 35.76 -21.94
C TYR A 362 4.83 37.07 -22.46
N ILE A 363 3.61 37.02 -22.98
CA ILE A 363 2.91 38.19 -23.53
C ILE A 363 2.16 38.95 -22.43
N GLY A 364 1.74 38.24 -21.38
CA GLY A 364 0.89 38.79 -20.33
C GLY A 364 0.27 37.70 -19.46
N VAL A 365 -0.77 38.07 -18.73
CA VAL A 365 -1.62 37.17 -17.96
C VAL A 365 -3.04 37.25 -18.49
N ASN A 366 -3.52 36.12 -19.00
CA ASN A 366 -4.92 35.97 -19.39
C ASN A 366 -5.72 35.52 -18.17
N LYS A 367 -6.70 36.34 -17.77
CA LYS A 367 -7.68 36.01 -16.75
C LYS A 367 -9.03 35.78 -17.41
N THR A 368 -9.67 34.66 -17.12
CA THR A 368 -11.01 34.35 -17.66
C THR A 368 -11.93 33.87 -16.55
N ILE A 369 -13.19 34.30 -16.61
CA ILE A 369 -14.29 33.86 -15.74
C ILE A 369 -15.40 33.31 -16.64
N SER A 370 -15.90 32.13 -16.31
CA SER A 370 -16.96 31.45 -17.06
C SER A 370 -17.83 30.62 -16.12
N SER A 371 -19.08 30.36 -16.51
CA SER A 371 -19.93 29.42 -15.76
C SER A 371 -19.44 27.98 -15.89
N PHE A 372 -18.86 27.64 -17.05
CA PHE A 372 -18.32 26.33 -17.38
C PHE A 372 -17.16 26.46 -18.38
N VAL A 373 -16.17 25.59 -18.26
CA VAL A 373 -14.99 25.52 -19.15
C VAL A 373 -14.74 24.07 -19.54
N THR A 374 -14.50 23.83 -20.83
CA THR A 374 -13.98 22.55 -21.34
C THR A 374 -12.61 22.79 -21.95
N MET A 375 -11.60 22.09 -21.44
CA MET A 375 -10.27 22.05 -22.05
C MET A 375 -10.06 20.71 -22.73
N HIS A 376 -9.60 20.74 -23.98
CA HIS A 376 -9.21 19.57 -24.76
C HIS A 376 -7.70 19.50 -24.86
N PHE A 377 -7.16 18.28 -24.74
CA PHE A 377 -5.73 18.02 -24.78
C PHE A 377 -5.37 17.13 -25.96
N LYS A 378 -4.24 17.43 -26.60
CA LYS A 378 -3.63 16.65 -27.68
C LYS A 378 -2.11 16.69 -27.52
N ASP A 379 -1.46 15.54 -27.66
CA ASP A 379 0.01 15.41 -27.53
C ASP A 379 0.54 16.02 -26.22
N LYS A 380 -0.17 15.78 -25.11
CA LYS A 380 0.10 16.31 -23.75
C LYS A 380 0.05 17.83 -23.61
N LYS A 381 -0.49 18.55 -24.60
CA LYS A 381 -0.66 20.01 -24.61
C LYS A 381 -2.13 20.38 -24.73
N ILE A 382 -2.48 21.60 -24.32
CA ILE A 382 -3.82 22.16 -24.53
C ILE A 382 -4.00 22.39 -26.03
N ASP A 383 -5.03 21.77 -26.62
CA ASP A 383 -5.41 21.91 -28.02
C ASP A 383 -6.49 22.99 -28.19
N ARG A 384 -7.50 22.98 -27.32
CA ARG A 384 -8.62 23.91 -27.39
C ARG A 384 -9.27 24.14 -26.03
N ILE A 385 -9.58 25.41 -25.73
CA ILE A 385 -10.41 25.80 -24.59
C ILE A 385 -11.76 26.28 -25.12
N VAL A 386 -12.85 25.72 -24.58
CA VAL A 386 -14.23 26.09 -24.91
C VAL A 386 -14.87 26.69 -23.67
N LEU A 387 -15.32 27.94 -23.79
CA LEU A 387 -15.98 28.70 -22.74
C LEU A 387 -17.48 28.81 -23.06
N THR A 388 -18.31 28.99 -22.04
CA THR A 388 -19.72 29.36 -22.28
C THR A 388 -19.82 30.76 -22.90
N SER A 389 -20.92 31.02 -23.62
CA SER A 389 -21.16 32.29 -24.32
C SER A 389 -21.17 33.52 -23.40
N ALA A 390 -21.55 33.35 -22.14
CA ALA A 390 -21.44 34.39 -21.11
C ALA A 390 -20.10 34.25 -20.33
N SER A 391 -18.98 34.34 -21.03
CA SER A 391 -17.64 34.37 -20.43
C SER A 391 -17.03 35.77 -20.55
N SER A 392 -16.22 36.14 -19.56
CA SER A 392 -15.44 37.38 -19.57
C SER A 392 -13.96 37.01 -19.47
N GLY A 393 -13.16 37.51 -20.38
CA GLY A 393 -11.72 37.27 -20.39
C GLY A 393 -10.96 38.54 -20.77
N ALA A 394 -9.82 38.76 -20.12
CA ALA A 394 -8.94 39.90 -20.37
C ALA A 394 -7.47 39.46 -20.32
N LEU A 395 -6.64 40.02 -21.21
CA LEU A 395 -5.20 39.85 -21.23
C LEU A 395 -4.55 41.10 -20.65
N TYR A 396 -3.78 40.93 -19.60
CA TYR A 396 -3.08 42.02 -18.91
C TYR A 396 -1.57 41.94 -19.17
N PRO A 397 -0.90 43.03 -19.56
CA PRO A 397 0.55 43.07 -19.65
C PRO A 397 1.21 42.77 -18.30
N LEU A 398 2.33 42.04 -18.28
CA LEU A 398 3.02 41.67 -17.03
C LEU A 398 3.42 42.92 -16.21
N ALA A 399 3.82 44.00 -16.88
CA ALA A 399 4.29 45.24 -16.22
C ALA A 399 3.23 45.94 -15.34
N ASP A 400 1.95 45.66 -15.59
CA ASP A 400 0.80 46.29 -14.94
C ASP A 400 0.24 45.45 -13.77
N LEU A 401 0.80 44.27 -13.52
CA LEU A 401 0.27 43.31 -12.55
C LEU A 401 0.94 43.45 -11.18
N GLU A 402 0.15 43.18 -10.14
CA GLU A 402 0.63 43.02 -8.77
C GLU A 402 0.78 41.52 -8.41
N GLU A 403 1.45 41.22 -7.30
CA GLU A 403 1.69 39.84 -6.86
C GLU A 403 0.39 39.06 -6.60
N ASN A 404 -0.66 39.74 -6.16
CA ASN A 404 -1.99 39.16 -5.97
C ASN A 404 -2.64 38.78 -7.30
N ASP A 405 -2.29 39.45 -8.40
CA ASP A 405 -2.93 39.20 -9.69
C ASP A 405 -2.47 37.91 -10.35
N LEU A 406 -1.35 37.34 -9.90
CA LEU A 406 -0.75 36.16 -10.50
C LEU A 406 -1.37 34.85 -10.00
N TYR A 407 -2.22 34.88 -8.97
CA TYR A 407 -2.71 33.68 -8.31
C TYR A 407 -4.20 33.73 -7.99
N LEU A 408 -4.88 32.59 -8.13
CA LEU A 408 -6.25 32.41 -7.70
C LEU A 408 -6.32 32.39 -6.17
N ARG A 409 -7.49 32.74 -5.63
CA ARG A 409 -7.67 32.93 -4.18
C ARG A 409 -7.35 31.70 -3.33
N ASN A 410 -7.63 30.50 -3.85
CA ASN A 410 -7.37 29.21 -3.21
C ASN A 410 -6.07 28.54 -3.72
N PHE A 411 -5.20 29.29 -4.38
CA PHE A 411 -3.90 28.78 -4.83
C PHE A 411 -3.02 28.42 -3.62
N HIS A 412 -2.48 27.21 -3.67
CA HIS A 412 -1.40 26.76 -2.80
C HIS A 412 -0.59 25.70 -3.54
N TRP A 413 0.75 25.74 -3.45
CA TRP A 413 1.65 24.81 -4.13
C TRP A 413 2.38 23.95 -3.10
N TYR A 414 1.98 22.68 -2.98
CA TYR A 414 2.39 21.75 -1.93
C TYR A 414 3.71 21.01 -2.25
N GLU A 415 4.70 21.69 -2.85
CA GLU A 415 5.96 21.02 -3.27
C GLU A 415 6.69 20.35 -2.12
N GLU A 416 6.75 20.99 -0.96
CA GLU A 416 7.51 20.51 0.20
C GLU A 416 6.93 19.23 0.81
N GLU A 417 5.62 19.01 0.63
CA GLU A 417 4.91 17.84 1.13
C GLU A 417 4.86 16.69 0.10
N ARG A 418 5.25 16.95 -1.15
CA ARG A 418 5.19 15.99 -2.26
C ARG A 418 6.15 14.82 -2.02
N PRO A 419 5.68 13.56 -2.00
CA PRO A 419 6.57 12.42 -1.86
C PRO A 419 7.36 12.23 -3.15
N LEU A 420 8.70 12.18 -3.07
CA LEU A 420 9.60 11.97 -4.21
C LEU A 420 10.38 10.65 -4.11
N LYS A 421 10.52 10.13 -2.90
CA LYS A 421 11.12 8.83 -2.57
C LYS A 421 10.31 8.10 -1.51
N ILE A 422 10.61 6.82 -1.30
CA ILE A 422 9.88 5.94 -0.37
C ILE A 422 9.86 6.50 1.06
N ASP A 423 10.97 7.06 1.55
CA ASP A 423 11.05 7.65 2.90
C ASP A 423 10.00 8.75 3.13
N ASP A 424 9.66 9.51 2.08
CA ASP A 424 8.73 10.64 2.18
C ASP A 424 7.27 10.19 2.40
N LEU A 425 6.98 8.90 2.18
CA LEU A 425 5.68 8.30 2.47
C LEU A 425 5.40 8.22 3.98
N PHE A 426 6.44 8.23 4.81
CA PHE A 426 6.32 8.14 6.27
C PHE A 426 6.42 9.50 6.98
N ALA A 427 6.64 10.59 6.23
CA ALA A 427 6.64 11.94 6.77
C ALA A 427 5.24 12.30 7.30
N LYS A 428 5.18 12.95 8.46
CA LYS A 428 3.92 13.36 9.11
C LYS A 428 3.71 14.86 8.94
N PHE A 429 2.60 15.23 8.29
CA PHE A 429 2.17 16.61 8.15
C PHE A 429 0.73 16.73 8.65
N GLU A 430 0.49 17.64 9.58
CA GLU A 430 -0.87 17.98 9.98
C GLU A 430 -1.53 18.75 8.84
N ARG A 431 -2.56 18.15 8.23
CA ARG A 431 -3.29 18.76 7.13
C ARG A 431 -4.27 19.78 7.69
N GLU A 432 -3.85 21.03 7.69
CA GLU A 432 -4.74 22.18 7.93
C GLU A 432 -5.14 22.82 6.60
N GLU A 433 -6.30 23.50 6.56
CA GLU A 433 -6.63 24.33 5.40
C GLU A 433 -5.55 25.41 5.27
N PRO A 434 -4.93 25.56 4.09
CA PRO A 434 -3.89 26.55 3.92
C PRO A 434 -4.47 27.94 4.24
N PRO A 435 -3.75 28.77 5.02
CA PRO A 435 -4.22 30.10 5.36
C PRO A 435 -4.48 30.87 4.05
N ARG A 436 -5.55 31.66 4.02
CA ARG A 436 -5.83 32.52 2.87
C ARG A 436 -4.58 33.36 2.60
N ARG A 437 -4.13 33.37 1.34
CA ARG A 437 -2.94 34.13 0.94
C ARG A 437 -3.11 35.59 1.41
N PRO A 438 -2.14 36.15 2.15
CA PRO A 438 -2.20 37.55 2.57
C PRO A 438 -2.18 38.46 1.34
N GLU A 439 -3.00 39.50 1.34
CA GLU A 439 -3.06 40.47 0.24
C GLU A 439 -1.71 41.22 0.15
N SER A 440 -1.02 41.11 -0.98
CA SER A 440 0.22 41.82 -1.32
C SER A 440 0.02 42.71 -2.55
N THR A 441 0.23 44.01 -2.40
CA THR A 441 0.26 44.97 -3.53
C THR A 441 1.67 45.16 -4.10
N LYS A 442 2.64 44.31 -3.73
CA LYS A 442 4.00 44.41 -4.26
C LYS A 442 3.99 44.06 -5.74
N LYS A 443 4.87 44.73 -6.50
CA LYS A 443 5.16 44.27 -7.87
C LYS A 443 5.75 42.86 -7.81
N PRO A 444 5.28 41.92 -8.65
CA PRO A 444 5.88 40.60 -8.73
C PRO A 444 7.35 40.73 -9.14
N GLY A 445 8.23 39.99 -8.49
CA GLY A 445 9.58 39.79 -9.03
C GLY A 445 9.49 38.83 -10.21
N PHE A 446 9.54 39.34 -11.43
CA PHE A 446 9.53 38.50 -12.61
C PHE A 446 10.92 37.86 -12.83
N PRO A 447 11.03 36.52 -12.97
CA PRO A 447 12.30 35.88 -13.24
C PRO A 447 12.92 36.41 -14.54
N GLY A 448 14.04 37.13 -14.42
CA GLY A 448 14.74 37.76 -15.55
C GLY A 448 14.85 39.29 -15.47
N GLU A 449 14.07 39.94 -14.60
CA GLU A 449 14.31 41.35 -14.27
C GLU A 449 15.54 41.43 -13.36
N ARG A 450 16.66 41.93 -13.88
CA ARG A 450 17.76 42.39 -13.01
C ARG A 450 17.17 43.42 -12.07
N SER A 451 17.26 43.18 -10.77
CA SER A 451 16.97 44.17 -9.73
C SER A 451 17.92 45.35 -9.93
N GLY A 452 17.48 46.34 -10.71
CA GLY A 452 18.10 47.64 -10.74
C GLY A 452 17.74 48.33 -9.43
N ASP A 453 18.67 48.32 -8.48
CA ASP A 453 18.64 49.25 -7.36
C ASP A 453 18.47 50.66 -7.91
N SER A 454 17.30 51.25 -7.68
CA SER A 454 17.10 52.68 -7.85
C SER A 454 17.10 53.29 -6.45
N GLU A 455 18.22 53.92 -6.11
CA GLU A 455 18.31 54.82 -4.96
C GLU A 455 17.25 55.95 -5.09
N PRO A 456 16.65 56.39 -3.97
CA PRO A 456 15.65 57.45 -4.00
C PRO A 456 16.34 58.82 -4.11
N GLY A 457 16.15 59.50 -5.25
CA GLY A 457 16.74 60.81 -5.49
C GLY A 457 15.85 61.78 -6.27
N ALA A 458 15.32 62.77 -5.54
CA ALA A 458 14.91 64.12 -5.98
C ALA A 458 13.61 64.29 -6.81
N THR A 459 12.65 64.89 -6.12
CA THR A 459 11.54 65.70 -6.62
C THR A 459 11.97 66.73 -7.68
N ASN A 460 11.23 66.81 -8.78
CA ASN A 460 10.84 68.09 -9.38
C ASN A 460 9.57 67.94 -10.22
N GLY A 461 8.58 68.78 -9.94
CA GLY A 461 7.29 68.77 -10.60
C GLY A 461 7.35 69.41 -11.98
N THR A 462 6.58 68.87 -12.93
CA THR A 462 5.96 69.68 -13.99
C THR A 462 4.64 69.04 -14.41
N ARG A 463 3.62 69.88 -14.40
CA ARG A 463 2.21 69.64 -14.74
C ARG A 463 2.05 69.71 -16.26
N THR A 464 1.44 68.74 -16.94
CA THR A 464 0.34 68.99 -17.92
C THR A 464 -0.26 67.73 -18.59
N GLN A 465 -1.60 67.74 -18.62
CA GLN A 465 -2.52 67.34 -19.69
C GLN A 465 -2.76 65.86 -20.03
N SER A 466 -3.88 65.40 -19.46
CA SER A 466 -4.85 64.47 -20.06
C SER A 466 -5.20 64.83 -21.51
N ARG A 467 -5.16 63.84 -22.40
CA ARG A 467 -5.87 63.88 -23.69
C ARG A 467 -6.65 62.58 -23.88
N THR A 468 -7.96 62.72 -23.74
CA THR A 468 -9.00 61.80 -24.17
C THR A 468 -8.98 61.65 -25.70
N GLY A 469 -9.13 60.41 -26.19
CA GLY A 469 -9.29 60.10 -27.61
C GLY A 469 -10.21 58.89 -27.78
N SER A 470 -11.51 59.16 -27.75
CA SER A 470 -12.59 58.30 -28.22
C SER A 470 -12.54 58.16 -29.75
N LEU A 471 -12.74 56.96 -30.28
CA LEU A 471 -13.05 56.74 -31.69
C LEU A 471 -14.33 55.91 -31.82
N GLU A 472 -15.40 56.63 -32.14
CA GLU A 472 -16.66 56.12 -32.64
C GLU A 472 -16.55 55.65 -34.10
N THR A 473 -17.60 54.92 -34.46
CA THR A 473 -17.88 54.05 -35.61
C THR A 473 -18.14 54.70 -36.98
N ALA A 474 -18.11 53.82 -37.99
CA ALA A 474 -19.02 53.67 -39.14
C ALA A 474 -18.52 54.16 -40.54
N PRO A 475 -19.21 53.82 -41.66
CA PRO A 475 -19.46 52.48 -42.22
C PRO A 475 -19.24 52.42 -43.76
N GLY A 476 -19.34 51.24 -44.37
CA GLY A 476 -19.31 51.10 -45.84
C GLY A 476 -19.82 49.76 -46.39
N THR A 477 -21.08 49.78 -46.85
CA THR A 477 -21.77 48.95 -47.88
C THR A 477 -20.89 48.60 -49.11
N SER A 478 -21.08 47.56 -49.94
CA SER A 478 -22.28 46.84 -50.42
C SER A 478 -21.92 45.65 -51.36
N GLN A 479 -22.93 44.79 -51.60
CA GLN A 479 -23.26 44.03 -52.83
C GLN A 479 -22.78 42.57 -53.04
N GLN A 480 -23.73 41.66 -52.79
CA GLN A 480 -24.32 40.65 -53.70
C GLN A 480 -23.47 40.07 -54.85
N THR A 481 -23.43 38.73 -54.94
CA THR A 481 -24.07 37.97 -56.04
C THR A 481 -24.16 36.48 -55.73
N THR A 482 -25.11 35.85 -56.40
CA THR A 482 -25.77 34.55 -56.18
C THR A 482 -25.23 33.41 -57.06
N SER A 483 -25.73 32.19 -56.77
CA SER A 483 -25.79 30.98 -57.60
C SER A 483 -24.51 30.12 -57.66
N GLY A 484 -24.54 28.79 -57.68
CA GLY A 484 -25.63 27.83 -57.71
C GLY A 484 -25.14 26.53 -58.36
N SER A 485 -25.42 25.39 -57.69
CA SER A 485 -25.71 24.07 -58.27
C SER A 485 -24.60 23.20 -58.91
N ARG A 486 -24.46 21.99 -58.33
CA ARG A 486 -24.29 20.64 -58.95
C ARG A 486 -23.08 20.44 -59.88
N THR A 487 -22.31 19.34 -59.79
CA THR A 487 -22.80 17.98 -60.03
C THR A 487 -21.76 16.92 -59.61
N VAL A 488 -22.32 15.79 -59.19
CA VAL A 488 -21.80 14.45 -58.93
C VAL A 488 -20.85 13.91 -60.02
N ASN A 489 -19.84 13.12 -59.62
CA ASN A 489 -19.53 11.87 -60.32
C ASN A 489 -19.00 10.77 -59.38
N GLN A 490 -19.77 9.67 -59.34
CA GLN A 490 -19.39 8.29 -59.02
C GLN A 490 -18.20 7.83 -59.89
N MET A 491 -17.44 6.75 -59.73
CA MET A 491 -17.47 5.43 -59.06
C MET A 491 -16.02 4.90 -59.30
N SER A 492 -15.36 4.08 -58.48
CA SER A 492 -15.51 2.61 -58.48
C SER A 492 -14.28 1.96 -57.82
N ARG A 493 -14.56 1.00 -56.92
CA ARG A 493 -13.87 -0.29 -56.66
C ARG A 493 -12.34 -0.38 -56.49
N GLY A 494 -11.98 -1.01 -55.37
CA GLY A 494 -11.23 -2.27 -55.40
C GLY A 494 -10.18 -2.43 -54.30
N GLY A 495 -10.29 -3.51 -53.52
CA GLY A 495 -9.13 -4.07 -52.81
C GLY A 495 -9.33 -4.38 -51.33
N ARG A 496 -9.84 -5.58 -51.04
CA ARG A 496 -9.61 -6.28 -49.76
C ARG A 496 -8.11 -6.57 -49.61
N ASN A 497 -7.57 -6.45 -48.40
CA ASN A 497 -6.69 -7.49 -47.87
C ASN A 497 -6.73 -7.52 -46.33
N VAL A 498 -6.85 -8.75 -45.85
CA VAL A 498 -6.87 -9.23 -44.47
C VAL A 498 -5.46 -9.72 -44.16
N ILE A 499 -4.86 -9.34 -43.03
CA ILE A 499 -3.90 -10.20 -42.32
C ILE A 499 -4.06 -9.97 -40.81
N THR A 500 -4.58 -10.99 -40.14
CA THR A 500 -4.39 -11.32 -38.72
C THR A 500 -3.21 -12.29 -38.59
N ARG A 501 -2.30 -12.05 -37.65
CA ARG A 501 -2.10 -12.89 -36.47
C ARG A 501 -1.12 -12.24 -35.52
#